data_AF-A0A7X9HJN0-F1
#
_entry.id   AF-A0A7X9HJN0-F1
#
_cell.length_a   1.000
_cell.length_b   1.000
_cell.length_c   1.000
_cell.angle_alpha   90.00
_cell.angle_beta   90.00
_cell.angle_gamma   90.00
#
_symmetry.space_group_name_H-M   'P 1'
#
loop_
_entity.id
_entity.type
_entity.pdbx_description
1 polymer ?
#
loop_
_entity_poly.entity_id
_entity_poly.type
_entity_poly.pdbx_seq_one_letter_code
_entity_poly.pdbx_strand_id
1 'polypeptide(L)'
;MEQNMNVNDKQLNDIAERRKRWNLILIIIIVLLAIGAAYLYNLNQQQKKEAAQVQQVLEDEKDKLTNELKGLMNEYEALKSDNDSMNRKLEEQQDRIKKLLAINASNVEKINLYKKELVTLREIMKSYIVQIDSLNRRNMQLVEENKDVKERLDQARKSNEELTQVKEELTQKVKQASIL
;
A
#
# COMPACT_ATOMS: atom_id res chain seq x y z
N MET A 1 31.85 68.07 -67.02
CA MET A 1 32.32 66.99 -66.11
C MET A 1 31.72 67.08 -64.70
N GLU A 2 31.20 68.22 -64.25
CA GLU A 2 30.64 68.38 -62.89
C GLU A 2 29.25 67.77 -62.66
N GLN A 3 28.40 67.66 -63.69
CA GLN A 3 27.07 67.03 -63.54
C GLN A 3 27.13 65.51 -63.25
N ASN A 4 28.18 64.81 -63.70
CA ASN A 4 28.34 63.37 -63.46
C ASN A 4 28.89 63.05 -62.06
N MET A 5 29.57 64.00 -61.38
CA MET A 5 30.05 63.79 -60.00
C MET A 5 28.92 63.94 -58.97
N ASN A 6 28.02 64.91 -59.13
CA ASN A 6 26.90 65.16 -58.20
C ASN A 6 25.83 64.03 -58.23
N VAL A 7 25.64 63.37 -59.37
CA VAL A 7 24.73 62.22 -59.49
C VAL A 7 25.30 60.98 -58.79
N ASN A 8 26.62 60.77 -58.86
CA ASN A 8 27.29 59.62 -58.24
C ASN A 8 27.30 59.74 -56.71
N ASP A 9 27.55 60.95 -56.17
CA ASP A 9 27.52 61.20 -54.73
C ASP A 9 26.12 61.05 -54.13
N LYS A 10 25.07 61.49 -54.83
CA LYS A 10 23.67 61.27 -54.41
C LYS A 10 23.30 59.79 -54.39
N GLN A 11 23.70 59.02 -55.40
CA GLN A 11 23.44 57.58 -55.46
C GLN A 11 24.19 56.81 -54.37
N LEU A 12 25.44 57.18 -54.08
CA LEU A 12 26.22 56.60 -52.98
C LEU A 12 25.60 56.90 -51.61
N ASN A 13 25.11 58.13 -51.41
CA ASN A 13 24.47 58.53 -50.16
C ASN A 13 23.12 57.82 -49.95
N ASP A 14 22.33 57.65 -51.01
CA ASP A 14 21.06 56.90 -50.97
C ASP A 14 21.25 55.41 -50.64
N ILE A 15 22.33 54.79 -51.13
CA ILE A 15 22.68 53.40 -50.80
C ILE A 15 23.15 53.30 -49.35
N ALA A 16 23.93 54.26 -48.86
CA ALA A 16 24.39 54.32 -47.47
C ALA A 16 23.22 54.52 -46.50
N GLU A 17 22.30 55.43 -46.81
CA GLU A 17 21.05 55.67 -46.07
C GLU A 17 20.15 54.42 -46.04
N ARG A 18 19.97 53.74 -47.18
CA ARG A 18 19.20 52.49 -47.26
C ARG A 18 19.83 51.40 -46.39
N ARG A 19 21.15 51.23 -46.47
CA ARG A 19 21.89 50.25 -45.65
C ARG A 19 21.78 50.57 -44.15
N LYS A 20 21.85 51.85 -43.77
CA LYS A 20 21.68 52.31 -42.38
C LYS A 20 20.27 52.01 -41.86
N ARG A 21 19.22 52.23 -42.67
CA ARG A 21 17.83 51.86 -42.33
C ARG A 21 17.64 50.35 -42.20
N TRP A 22 18.22 49.55 -43.10
CA TRP A 22 18.18 48.09 -43.02
C TRP A 22 18.92 47.55 -41.80
N ASN A 23 20.10 48.09 -41.48
CA ASN A 23 20.83 47.74 -40.26
C ASN A 23 20.03 48.09 -39.00
N LEU A 24 19.30 49.22 -39.01
CA LEU A 24 18.45 49.63 -37.90
C LEU A 24 17.26 48.69 -37.71
N ILE A 25 16.62 48.26 -38.81
CA ILE A 25 15.54 47.26 -38.79
C ILE A 25 16.08 45.91 -38.27
N LEU A 26 17.25 45.48 -38.74
CA LEU A 26 17.89 44.23 -38.27
C LEU A 26 18.20 44.27 -36.76
N ILE A 27 18.70 45.40 -36.25
CA ILE A 27 18.95 45.58 -34.81
C ILE A 27 17.64 45.47 -34.02
N ILE A 28 16.56 46.09 -34.48
CA ILE A 28 15.24 46.01 -33.83
C ILE A 28 14.73 44.57 -33.80
N ILE A 29 14.88 43.83 -34.91
CA ILE A 29 14.49 42.41 -34.99
C ILE A 29 15.31 41.57 -33.99
N ILE A 30 16.63 41.79 -33.90
CA ILE A 30 17.50 41.07 -32.95
C ILE A 30 17.09 41.35 -31.51
N VAL A 31 16.78 42.61 -31.18
CA VAL A 31 16.33 43.00 -29.83
C VAL A 31 14.99 42.34 -29.49
N LEU A 32 14.03 42.32 -30.43
CA LEU A 32 12.75 41.65 -30.24
C LEU A 32 12.90 40.14 -30.06
N LEU A 33 13.76 39.49 -30.85
CA LEU A 33 14.08 38.07 -30.71
C LEU A 33 14.74 37.76 -29.36
N ALA A 34 15.65 38.62 -28.89
CA ALA A 34 16.30 38.46 -27.59
C ALA A 34 15.29 38.55 -26.42
N ILE A 35 14.33 39.48 -26.49
CA ILE A 35 13.25 39.60 -25.50
C ILE A 35 12.34 38.36 -25.54
N GLY A 36 11.97 37.89 -26.73
CA GLY A 36 11.18 36.66 -26.90
C GLY A 36 11.89 35.42 -26.34
N ALA A 37 13.19 35.28 -26.61
CA ALA A 37 14.01 34.20 -26.07
C ALA A 37 14.14 34.27 -24.54
N ALA A 38 14.33 35.46 -23.96
CA ALA A 38 14.38 35.65 -22.52
C ALA A 38 13.04 35.32 -21.83
N TYR A 39 11.91 35.66 -22.47
CA TYR A 39 10.58 35.30 -21.99
C TYR A 39 10.37 33.78 -22.00
N LEU A 40 10.67 33.11 -23.13
CA LEU A 40 10.57 31.65 -23.25
C LEU A 40 11.49 30.92 -22.27
N TYR A 41 12.71 31.42 -22.05
CA TYR A 41 13.64 30.88 -21.07
C TYR A 41 13.07 30.95 -19.65
N ASN A 42 12.54 32.11 -19.24
CA ASN A 42 11.92 32.26 -17.92
C ASN A 42 10.71 31.35 -17.73
N LEU A 43 9.84 31.23 -18.74
CA LEU A 43 8.68 30.33 -18.68
C LEU A 43 9.09 28.87 -18.51
N ASN A 44 10.10 28.41 -19.25
CA ASN A 44 10.63 27.05 -19.14
C ASN A 44 11.25 26.79 -17.75
N GLN A 45 11.97 27.77 -17.20
CA GLN A 45 12.54 27.65 -15.85
C GLN A 45 11.46 27.61 -14.76
N GLN A 46 10.35 28.34 -14.92
CA GLN A 46 9.21 28.24 -13.99
C GLN A 46 8.56 26.86 -14.06
N GLN A 47 8.26 26.35 -15.26
CA GLN A 47 7.69 25.01 -15.43
C GLN A 47 8.58 23.90 -14.85
N LYS A 48 9.90 24.00 -15.02
CA LYS A 48 10.86 23.05 -14.42
C LYS A 48 10.82 23.07 -12.89
N LYS A 49 10.68 24.25 -12.27
CA LYS A 49 10.57 24.37 -10.82
C LYS A 49 9.28 23.75 -10.30
N GLU A 50 8.16 24.03 -10.95
CA GLU A 50 6.87 23.43 -10.60
C GLU A 50 6.89 21.90 -10.76
N ALA A 51 7.43 21.40 -11.87
CA ALA A 51 7.58 19.97 -12.10
C ALA A 51 8.48 19.31 -11.05
N ALA A 52 9.58 19.96 -10.65
CA ALA A 52 10.46 19.47 -9.60
C ALA A 52 9.77 19.43 -8.23
N GLN A 53 8.97 20.44 -7.89
CA GLN A 53 8.18 20.46 -6.66
C GLN A 53 7.12 19.35 -6.64
N VAL A 54 6.39 19.16 -7.75
CA VAL A 54 5.42 18.07 -7.86
C VAL A 54 6.11 16.72 -7.72
N GLN A 55 7.25 16.51 -8.38
CA GLN A 55 8.01 15.27 -8.24
C GLN A 55 8.44 15.04 -6.79
N GLN A 56 8.91 16.07 -6.09
CA GLN A 56 9.29 15.98 -4.69
C GLN A 56 8.11 15.57 -3.80
N VAL A 57 6.94 16.17 -3.99
CA VAL A 57 5.72 15.79 -3.26
C VAL A 57 5.35 14.33 -3.52
N LEU A 58 5.48 13.85 -4.76
CA LEU A 58 5.19 12.45 -5.09
C LEU A 58 6.20 11.47 -4.47
N GLU A 59 7.48 11.84 -4.37
CA GLU A 59 8.46 11.04 -3.64
C GLU A 59 8.15 11.01 -2.13
N ASP A 60 7.82 12.16 -1.52
CA ASP A 60 7.45 12.23 -0.10
C ASP A 60 6.19 11.37 0.19
N GLU A 61 5.20 11.41 -0.70
CA GLU A 61 4.00 10.57 -0.59
C GLU A 61 4.32 9.08 -0.75
N LYS A 62 5.21 8.74 -1.69
CA LYS A 62 5.69 7.37 -1.87
C LYS A 62 6.40 6.87 -0.61
N ASP A 63 7.25 7.68 0.01
CA ASP A 63 7.99 7.30 1.22
C ASP A 63 7.05 7.10 2.40
N LYS A 64 6.07 7.98 2.60
CA LYS A 64 5.03 7.81 3.62
C LYS A 64 4.26 6.51 3.42
N LEU A 65 3.78 6.28 2.20
CA LEU A 65 3.05 5.07 1.84
C LEU A 65 3.89 3.80 2.04
N THR A 66 5.17 3.85 1.69
CA THR A 66 6.14 2.76 1.91
C THR A 66 6.26 2.42 3.40
N ASN A 67 6.34 3.44 4.25
CA ASN A 67 6.40 3.25 5.69
C ASN A 67 5.09 2.67 6.24
N GLU A 68 3.94 3.13 5.76
CA GLU A 68 2.64 2.58 6.16
C GLU A 68 2.48 1.12 5.74
N LEU A 69 2.92 0.74 4.53
CA LEU A 69 2.90 -0.63 4.04
C LEU A 69 3.84 -1.54 4.85
N LYS A 70 5.01 -1.05 5.24
CA LYS A 70 5.93 -1.78 6.14
C LYS A 70 5.34 -1.96 7.54
N GLY A 71 4.70 -0.93 8.08
CA GLY A 71 3.97 -1.03 9.34
C GLY A 71 2.89 -2.09 9.26
N LEU A 72 2.07 -2.04 8.20
CA LEU A 72 1.03 -3.03 7.97
C LEU A 72 1.57 -4.45 7.81
N MET A 73 2.72 -4.63 7.15
CA MET A 73 3.39 -5.94 7.07
C MET A 73 3.64 -6.53 8.46
N ASN A 74 4.20 -5.73 9.37
CA ASN A 74 4.50 -6.15 10.73
C ASN A 74 3.21 -6.46 11.52
N GLU A 75 2.15 -5.68 11.31
CA GLU A 75 0.84 -5.95 11.91
C GLU A 75 0.30 -7.32 11.46
N TYR A 76 0.41 -7.66 10.18
CA TYR A 76 0.05 -8.99 9.68
C TYR A 76 0.91 -10.11 10.27
N GLU A 77 2.22 -9.89 10.44
CA GLU A 77 3.12 -10.87 11.07
C GLU A 77 2.71 -11.17 12.51
N ALA A 78 2.28 -10.13 13.24
CA ALA A 78 1.84 -10.25 14.63
C ALA A 78 0.51 -11.02 14.80
N LEU A 79 -0.26 -11.23 13.72
CA LEU A 79 -1.52 -11.97 13.75
C LEU A 79 -1.37 -13.48 13.54
N LYS A 80 -0.15 -13.99 13.38
CA LYS A 80 0.06 -15.44 13.27
C LYS A 80 -0.54 -16.17 14.48
N SER A 81 -1.22 -17.27 14.21
CA SER A 81 -1.91 -18.09 15.20
C SER A 81 -1.63 -19.58 14.97
N ASP A 82 -2.18 -20.47 15.79
CA ASP A 82 -2.03 -21.93 15.59
C ASP A 82 -2.92 -22.48 14.45
N ASN A 83 -3.65 -21.61 13.73
CA ASN A 83 -4.53 -22.02 12.64
C ASN A 83 -3.85 -21.89 11.28
N ASP A 84 -3.41 -23.01 10.70
CA ASP A 84 -2.72 -23.06 9.40
C ASP A 84 -3.51 -22.42 8.25
N SER A 85 -4.83 -22.61 8.23
CA SER A 85 -5.69 -22.03 7.20
C SER A 85 -5.70 -20.51 7.28
N MET A 86 -5.79 -19.96 8.50
CA MET A 86 -5.71 -18.53 8.73
C MET A 86 -4.32 -17.99 8.40
N ASN A 87 -3.25 -18.69 8.80
CA ASN A 87 -1.88 -18.29 8.52
C ASN A 87 -1.61 -18.18 7.02
N ARG A 88 -2.11 -19.11 6.21
CA ARG A 88 -2.00 -19.03 4.73
C ARG A 88 -2.69 -17.78 4.16
N LYS A 89 -3.85 -17.40 4.71
CA LYS A 89 -4.55 -16.18 4.29
C LYS A 89 -3.77 -14.92 4.67
N LEU A 90 -3.12 -14.92 5.84
CA LEU A 90 -2.23 -13.82 6.25
C LEU A 90 -1.04 -13.72 5.30
N GLU A 91 -0.38 -14.84 5.00
CA GLU A 91 0.76 -14.90 4.08
C GLU A 91 0.42 -14.39 2.67
N GLU A 92 -0.76 -14.72 2.15
CA GLU A 92 -1.22 -14.19 0.86
C GLU A 92 -1.31 -12.66 0.86
N GLN A 93 -1.83 -12.05 1.93
CA GLN A 93 -1.91 -10.60 2.04
C GLN A 93 -0.52 -9.98 2.24
N GLN A 94 0.36 -10.64 2.99
CA GLN A 94 1.75 -10.22 3.12
C GLN A 94 2.47 -10.21 1.77
N ASP A 95 2.27 -11.23 0.93
CA ASP A 95 2.84 -11.26 -0.40
C ASP A 95 2.27 -10.16 -1.31
N ARG A 96 1.00 -9.78 -1.12
CA ARG A 96 0.42 -8.60 -1.78
C ARG A 96 1.13 -7.32 -1.35
N ILE A 97 1.39 -7.14 -0.04
CA ILE A 97 2.16 -6.00 0.48
C ILE A 97 3.58 -6.00 -0.10
N LYS A 98 4.27 -7.15 -0.17
CA LYS A 98 5.62 -7.25 -0.78
C LYS A 98 5.60 -6.80 -2.24
N LYS A 99 4.58 -7.20 -3.01
CA LYS A 99 4.42 -6.77 -4.41
C LYS A 99 4.23 -5.27 -4.53
N LEU A 100 3.47 -4.63 -3.63
CA LEU A 100 3.31 -3.18 -3.61
C LEU A 100 4.63 -2.46 -3.26
N LEU A 101 5.37 -2.97 -2.28
CA LEU A 101 6.67 -2.43 -1.86
C LEU A 101 7.76 -2.57 -2.94
N ALA A 102 7.67 -3.61 -3.78
CA ALA A 102 8.64 -3.83 -4.86
C ALA A 102 8.50 -2.83 -6.03
N ILE A 103 7.35 -2.14 -6.15
CA ILE A 103 7.11 -1.25 -7.28
C ILE A 103 7.69 0.13 -7.01
N ASN A 104 8.68 0.50 -7.83
CA ASN A 104 9.52 1.67 -7.61
C ASN A 104 9.05 2.94 -8.34
N ALA A 105 7.74 3.16 -8.48
CA ALA A 105 7.20 4.24 -9.31
C ALA A 105 6.43 5.31 -8.50
N SER A 106 6.87 6.56 -8.60
CA SER A 106 6.33 7.76 -7.94
C SER A 106 5.43 8.56 -8.89
N ASN A 107 4.38 7.94 -9.42
CA ASN A 107 3.38 8.65 -10.21
C ASN A 107 2.04 8.72 -9.47
N VAL A 108 1.25 9.76 -9.76
CA VAL A 108 -0.02 10.05 -9.07
C VAL A 108 -1.00 8.88 -9.12
N GLU A 109 -1.15 8.24 -10.27
CA GLU A 109 -2.09 7.14 -10.47
C GLU A 109 -1.75 5.92 -9.61
N LYS A 110 -0.47 5.52 -9.59
CA LYS A 110 0.03 4.40 -8.78
C LYS A 110 -0.03 4.71 -7.30
N ILE A 111 0.34 5.91 -6.88
CA ILE A 111 0.24 6.33 -5.48
C ILE A 111 -1.22 6.23 -5.01
N ASN A 112 -2.18 6.71 -5.81
CA ASN A 112 -3.60 6.62 -5.47
C ASN A 112 -4.10 5.18 -5.46
N LEU A 113 -3.66 4.34 -6.40
CA LEU A 113 -3.99 2.92 -6.42
C LEU A 113 -3.48 2.22 -5.14
N TYR A 114 -2.24 2.48 -4.74
CA TYR A 114 -1.64 1.86 -3.57
C TYR A 114 -2.25 2.35 -2.27
N LYS A 115 -2.63 3.63 -2.19
CA LYS A 115 -3.42 4.15 -1.06
C LYS A 115 -4.75 3.41 -0.92
N LYS A 116 -5.46 3.15 -2.02
CA LYS A 116 -6.70 2.35 -2.00
C LYS A 116 -6.44 0.92 -1.55
N GLU A 117 -5.40 0.29 -2.09
CA GLU A 117 -5.03 -1.07 -1.74
C GLU A 117 -4.66 -1.21 -0.25
N LEU A 118 -3.94 -0.23 0.30
CA LEU A 118 -3.62 -0.17 1.71
C LEU A 118 -4.87 -0.12 2.60
N VAL A 119 -5.89 0.64 2.21
CA VAL A 119 -7.18 0.68 2.93
C VAL A 119 -7.84 -0.70 2.90
N THR A 120 -7.92 -1.33 1.73
CA THR A 120 -8.49 -2.69 1.58
C THR A 120 -7.75 -3.71 2.44
N LEU A 121 -6.41 -3.69 2.42
CA LEU A 121 -5.59 -4.58 3.25
C LEU A 121 -5.87 -4.36 4.75
N ARG A 122 -5.97 -3.10 5.20
CA ARG A 122 -6.34 -2.79 6.60
C ARG A 122 -7.72 -3.33 6.98
N GLU A 123 -8.70 -3.25 6.09
CA GLU A 123 -10.05 -3.79 6.32
C GLU A 123 -10.05 -5.32 6.42
N ILE A 124 -9.33 -5.99 5.52
CA ILE A 124 -9.14 -7.44 5.55
C ILE A 124 -8.46 -7.86 6.86
N MET A 125 -7.41 -7.14 7.25
CA MET A 125 -6.70 -7.40 8.51
C MET A 125 -7.64 -7.32 9.72
N LYS A 126 -8.47 -6.28 9.82
CA LYS A 126 -9.46 -6.14 10.90
C LYS A 126 -10.45 -7.31 10.94
N SER A 127 -10.90 -7.78 9.77
CA SER A 127 -11.75 -8.96 9.68
C SER A 127 -11.03 -10.23 10.17
N TYR A 128 -9.74 -10.39 9.85
CA TYR A 128 -8.95 -11.52 10.33
C TYR A 128 -8.73 -11.50 11.84
N ILE A 129 -8.51 -10.34 12.45
CA ILE A 129 -8.43 -10.19 13.92
C ILE A 129 -9.69 -10.78 14.58
N VAL A 130 -10.88 -10.37 14.12
CA VAL A 130 -12.16 -10.85 14.66
C VAL A 130 -12.32 -12.37 14.46
N GLN A 131 -11.89 -12.89 13.32
CA GLN A 131 -11.96 -14.32 13.05
C GLN A 131 -11.00 -15.13 13.93
N ILE A 132 -9.76 -14.68 14.12
CA ILE A 132 -8.77 -15.31 15.00
C ILE A 132 -9.30 -15.32 16.44
N ASP A 133 -9.80 -14.19 16.93
CA ASP A 133 -10.37 -14.10 18.27
C ASP A 133 -11.56 -15.04 18.46
N SER A 134 -12.43 -15.14 17.45
CA SER A 134 -13.56 -16.06 17.46
C SER A 134 -13.12 -17.52 17.52
N LEU A 135 -12.11 -17.90 16.73
CA LEU A 135 -11.53 -19.24 16.75
C LEU A 135 -10.90 -19.55 18.11
N ASN A 136 -10.13 -18.62 18.67
CA ASN A 136 -9.50 -18.77 19.98
C ASN A 136 -10.54 -18.94 21.09
N ARG A 137 -11.59 -18.11 21.10
CA ARG A 137 -12.70 -18.24 22.07
C ARG A 137 -13.40 -19.59 21.96
N ARG A 138 -13.70 -20.05 20.74
CA ARG A 138 -14.31 -21.37 20.54
C ARG A 138 -13.39 -22.50 20.98
N ASN A 139 -12.09 -22.38 20.73
CA ASN A 139 -11.12 -23.38 21.17
C ASN A 139 -11.08 -23.46 22.70
N MET A 140 -11.09 -22.33 23.41
CA MET A 140 -11.16 -22.31 24.87
C MET A 140 -12.45 -22.97 25.40
N GLN A 141 -13.60 -22.65 24.79
CA GLN A 141 -14.88 -23.27 25.16
C GLN A 141 -14.88 -24.79 24.93
N LEU A 142 -14.34 -25.25 23.80
CA LEU A 142 -14.24 -26.68 23.48
C LEU A 142 -13.30 -27.41 24.45
N VAL A 143 -12.22 -26.78 24.88
CA VAL A 143 -11.30 -27.35 25.88
C VAL A 143 -12.00 -27.50 27.23
N GLU A 144 -12.76 -26.48 27.65
CA GLU A 144 -13.54 -26.52 28.88
C GLU A 144 -14.63 -27.61 28.82
N GLU A 145 -15.39 -27.67 27.73
CA GLU A 145 -16.41 -28.71 27.51
C GLU A 145 -15.79 -30.10 27.48
N ASN A 146 -14.64 -30.28 26.82
CA ASN A 146 -13.93 -31.57 26.80
C ASN A 146 -13.54 -32.03 28.19
N LYS A 147 -13.13 -31.09 29.07
CA LYS A 147 -12.80 -31.38 30.46
C LYS A 147 -14.04 -31.83 31.25
N ASP A 148 -15.14 -31.08 31.17
CA ASP A 148 -16.40 -31.41 31.85
C ASP A 148 -16.94 -32.78 31.39
N VAL A 149 -16.92 -33.06 30.08
CA VAL A 149 -17.35 -34.35 29.53
C VAL A 149 -16.48 -35.50 30.05
N LYS A 150 -15.15 -35.33 30.13
CA LYS A 150 -14.25 -36.34 30.69
C LYS A 150 -14.55 -36.59 32.17
N GLU A 151 -14.75 -35.54 32.96
CA GLU A 151 -15.09 -35.66 34.38
C GLU A 151 -16.42 -36.41 34.59
N ARG A 152 -17.46 -36.07 33.82
CA ARG A 152 -18.75 -36.79 33.86
C ARG A 152 -18.62 -38.24 33.44
N LEU A 153 -17.81 -38.52 32.41
CA LEU A 153 -17.58 -39.88 31.94
C LEU A 153 -16.90 -40.72 33.02
N ASP A 154 -15.90 -40.17 33.70
CA ASP A 154 -15.19 -40.86 34.78
C ASP A 154 -16.09 -41.09 35.99
N GLN A 155 -16.95 -40.13 36.35
CA GLN A 155 -17.97 -40.31 37.40
C GLN A 155 -18.97 -41.42 37.04
N ALA A 156 -19.48 -41.43 35.81
CA ALA A 156 -20.40 -42.46 35.34
C ALA A 156 -19.76 -43.85 35.33
N ARG A 157 -18.48 -43.96 34.95
CA ARG A 157 -17.71 -45.21 35.02
C ARG A 157 -17.60 -45.73 36.45
N LYS A 158 -17.19 -44.88 37.40
CA LYS A 158 -17.12 -45.25 38.82
C LYS A 158 -18.46 -45.72 39.38
N SER A 159 -19.54 -44.97 39.10
CA SER A 159 -20.88 -45.37 39.53
C SER A 159 -21.31 -46.71 38.92
N ASN A 160 -20.97 -46.98 37.66
CA ASN A 160 -21.29 -48.25 37.02
C ASN A 160 -20.48 -49.42 37.61
N GLU A 161 -19.21 -49.20 37.94
CA GLU A 161 -18.39 -50.18 38.65
C GLU A 161 -18.98 -50.50 40.04
N GLU A 162 -19.36 -49.48 40.81
CA GLU A 162 -20.03 -49.63 42.10
C GLU A 162 -21.36 -50.39 41.98
N LEU A 163 -22.22 -50.02 41.02
CA LEU A 163 -23.49 -50.71 40.77
C LEU A 163 -23.28 -52.16 40.34
N THR A 164 -22.22 -52.45 39.59
CA THR A 164 -21.86 -53.81 39.18
C THR A 164 -21.46 -54.64 40.40
N GLN A 165 -20.61 -54.10 41.29
CA GLN A 165 -20.24 -54.77 42.54
C GLN A 165 -21.47 -55.03 43.43
N VAL A 166 -22.32 -54.02 43.62
CA VAL A 166 -23.57 -54.16 44.41
C VAL A 166 -24.49 -55.22 43.82
N LYS A 167 -24.62 -55.28 42.49
CA LYS A 167 -25.42 -56.30 41.79
C LYS A 167 -24.84 -57.70 42.00
N GLU A 168 -23.52 -57.87 41.90
CA GLU A 168 -22.85 -59.14 42.14
C GLU A 168 -23.06 -59.62 43.58
N GLU A 169 -22.89 -58.74 44.57
CA GLU A 169 -23.14 -59.04 45.98
C GLU A 169 -24.59 -59.45 46.24
N LEU A 170 -25.56 -58.70 45.70
CA LEU A 170 -26.99 -59.02 45.83
C LEU A 170 -27.32 -60.38 45.19
N THR A 171 -26.76 -60.65 44.02
CA THR A 171 -26.97 -61.92 43.30
C THR A 171 -26.42 -63.10 44.11
N GLN A 172 -25.26 -62.95 44.74
CA GLN A 172 -24.69 -63.97 45.62
C GLN A 172 -25.57 -64.21 46.85
N LYS A 173 -26.04 -63.15 47.52
CA LYS A 173 -26.94 -63.25 48.68
C LYS A 173 -28.25 -63.96 48.33
N VAL A 174 -28.87 -63.62 47.19
CA VAL A 174 -30.10 -64.29 46.74
C VAL A 174 -29.86 -65.77 46.48
N LYS A 175 -28.76 -66.13 45.78
CA LYS A 175 -28.40 -67.55 45.55
C LYS A 175 -28.22 -68.32 46.85
N GLN A 176 -27.56 -67.74 47.85
CA GLN A 176 -27.40 -68.37 49.16
C GLN A 176 -28.75 -68.61 49.85
N ALA A 177 -29.66 -67.64 49.79
CA ALA A 177 -31.01 -67.78 50.35
C ALA A 177 -31.87 -68.81 49.61
N SER A 178 -31.66 -69.01 48.30
CA SER A 178 -32.39 -70.01 47.50
C SER A 178 -31.98 -71.47 47.76
N ILE A 179 -30.84 -71.69 48.42
CA ILE A 179 -30.29 -73.03 48.67
C ILE A 179 -30.70 -73.56 50.07
N LEU A 180 -31.19 -72.69 50.95
CA LEU A 180 -31.77 -73.02 52.27
C LEU A 180 -33.26 -73.34 52.13
#